data_AF-A0A1V4MCW2-F1
#
_entry.id   AF-A0A1V4MCW2-F1
#
_cell.length_a   1.000
_cell.length_b   1.000
_cell.length_c   1.000
_cell.angle_alpha   90.00
_cell.angle_beta   90.00
_cell.angle_gamma   90.00
#
_symmetry.space_group_name_H-M   'P 1'
#
loop_
_entity.id
_entity.type
_entity.pdbx_description
1 polymer ?
#
loop_
_entity_poly.entity_id
_entity_poly.type
_entity_poly.pdbx_seq_one_letter_code
_entity_poly.pdbx_strand_id
1 'polypeptide(L)'
;MRIIVTVCLMVSFAAFSGSAWAEPQMNPGKWEITTTTEMAGIPPQSATHIQCITRDDLVPVSEDAQQECEVNDIKIEGDTVSWKIACQGEGGGMEGTGQVTYRGDSMNGTMNMTIKPYGSNVKNTFSGRRIGKCDGTETATPVTSTSDSSAGDVLADDARDVGKAAKDETKNSVIDEVREGVRGTIRGLFK
;
A
#
# COMPACT_ATOMS: atom_id res chain seq x y z
N MET A 1 -49.03 40.24 28.91
CA MET A 1 -48.83 39.35 27.72
C MET A 1 -47.61 39.72 26.86
N ARG A 2 -47.23 41.00 26.73
CA ARG A 2 -46.04 41.42 25.95
C ARG A 2 -44.68 41.01 26.53
N ILE A 3 -44.57 40.84 27.85
CA ILE A 3 -43.32 40.46 28.55
C ILE A 3 -43.03 38.95 28.44
N ILE A 4 -44.07 38.12 28.31
CA ILE A 4 -43.94 36.65 28.19
C ILE A 4 -43.36 36.27 26.81
N VAL A 5 -43.69 37.03 25.78
CA VAL A 5 -43.17 36.82 24.42
C VAL A 5 -41.66 37.15 24.34
N THR A 6 -41.18 38.09 25.15
CA THR A 6 -39.76 38.49 25.16
C THR A 6 -38.87 37.46 25.85
N VAL A 7 -39.39 36.73 26.84
CA VAL A 7 -38.62 35.71 27.58
C VAL A 7 -38.47 34.41 26.79
N CYS A 8 -39.43 34.07 25.91
CA CYS A 8 -39.32 32.91 25.03
C CYS A 8 -38.31 33.07 23.89
N LEU A 9 -37.92 34.30 23.53
CA LEU A 9 -37.01 34.54 22.39
C LEU A 9 -35.51 34.48 22.76
N MET A 10 -35.17 34.34 24.05
CA MET A 10 -33.78 34.35 24.54
C MET A 10 -33.25 32.99 25.03
N VAL A 11 -34.01 31.90 24.88
CA VAL A 11 -33.59 30.54 25.33
C VAL A 11 -33.54 29.55 24.15
N SER A 12 -33.11 30.03 22.98
CA SER A 12 -32.95 29.18 21.78
C SER A 12 -31.61 29.34 21.09
N PHE A 13 -30.63 29.96 21.75
CA PHE A 13 -29.22 29.82 21.36
C PHE A 13 -28.65 28.55 22.01
N ALA A 14 -29.32 27.42 21.76
CA ALA A 14 -28.78 26.11 22.10
C ALA A 14 -27.49 25.95 21.27
N ALA A 15 -26.40 25.85 22.01
CA ALA A 15 -25.04 25.69 21.54
C ALA A 15 -24.98 24.89 20.23
N PHE A 16 -24.61 25.57 19.16
CA PHE A 16 -23.96 24.94 18.02
C PHE A 16 -22.57 24.52 18.50
N SER A 17 -22.52 23.48 19.34
CA SER A 17 -21.28 22.77 19.64
C SER A 17 -20.87 22.11 18.34
N GLY A 18 -20.14 22.86 17.51
CA GLY A 18 -19.48 22.31 16.34
C GLY A 18 -18.68 21.12 16.82
N SER A 19 -19.15 19.93 16.47
CA SER A 19 -18.33 18.74 16.53
C SER A 19 -17.23 19.01 15.51
N ALA A 20 -16.10 19.55 15.96
CA ALA A 20 -14.89 19.53 15.15
C ALA A 20 -14.55 18.05 15.02
N TRP A 21 -14.97 17.44 13.92
CA TRP A 21 -14.38 16.20 13.46
C TRP A 21 -12.94 16.57 13.17
N ALA A 22 -12.09 16.33 14.17
CA ALA A 22 -10.68 16.63 14.07
C ALA A 22 -10.10 15.60 13.10
N GLU A 23 -10.12 15.94 11.81
CA GLU A 23 -9.32 15.27 10.81
C GLU A 23 -7.84 15.35 11.22
N PRO A 24 -7.05 14.31 10.95
CA PRO A 24 -5.64 14.34 11.31
C PRO A 24 -4.95 15.50 10.62
N GLN A 25 -4.11 16.21 11.36
CA GLN A 25 -3.28 17.28 10.82
C GLN A 25 -2.18 16.70 9.91
N MET A 26 -2.55 16.19 8.74
CA MET A 26 -1.69 15.56 7.75
C MET A 26 -1.73 16.34 6.44
N ASN A 27 -0.54 16.61 5.89
CA ASN A 27 -0.40 17.20 4.56
C ASN A 27 -0.23 16.09 3.50
N PRO A 28 -1.15 15.96 2.53
CA PRO A 28 -1.01 14.96 1.47
C PRO A 28 0.26 15.14 0.65
N GLY A 29 0.83 14.02 0.20
CA GLY A 29 1.99 14.05 -0.66
C GLY A 29 2.88 12.83 -0.56
N LYS A 30 4.13 13.02 -0.96
CA LYS A 30 5.18 12.01 -0.95
C LYS A 30 5.86 12.02 0.40
N TRP A 31 5.94 10.86 1.04
CA TRP A 31 6.50 10.66 2.37
C TRP A 31 7.68 9.71 2.31
N GLU A 32 8.76 10.08 2.99
CA GLU A 32 9.87 9.19 3.32
C GLU A 32 9.61 8.61 4.69
N ILE A 33 9.53 7.28 4.78
CA ILE A 33 9.10 6.55 5.96
C ILE A 33 10.20 5.56 6.33
N THR A 34 10.67 5.65 7.56
CA THR A 34 11.61 4.70 8.15
C THR A 34 10.84 3.79 9.10
N THR A 35 10.93 2.49 8.85
CA THR A 35 10.33 1.45 9.68
C THR A 35 11.42 0.68 10.38
N THR A 36 11.40 0.66 11.71
CA THR A 36 12.28 -0.17 12.53
C THR A 36 11.50 -1.36 13.05
N THR A 37 11.94 -2.56 12.69
CA THR A 37 11.35 -3.84 13.06
C THR A 37 12.14 -4.46 14.20
N GLU A 38 11.46 -4.80 15.29
CA GLU A 38 11.99 -5.46 16.47
C GLU A 38 11.31 -6.83 16.65
N MET A 39 12.13 -7.89 16.81
CA MET A 39 11.68 -9.25 17.08
C MET A 39 12.62 -9.90 18.10
N ALA A 40 12.08 -10.73 18.98
CA ALA A 40 12.89 -11.42 19.98
C ALA A 40 13.97 -12.31 19.33
N GLY A 41 15.22 -12.17 19.78
CA GLY A 41 16.35 -12.97 19.31
C GLY A 41 17.01 -12.49 18.01
N ILE A 42 16.52 -11.40 17.40
CA ILE A 42 17.10 -10.82 16.18
C ILE A 42 17.42 -9.33 16.45
N PRO A 43 18.60 -8.83 16.04
CA PRO A 43 18.90 -7.40 16.12
C PRO A 43 17.88 -6.56 15.34
N PRO A 44 17.47 -5.38 15.86
CA PRO A 44 16.53 -4.51 15.16
C PRO A 44 17.02 -4.18 13.75
N GLN A 45 16.09 -4.19 12.79
CA GLN A 45 16.35 -3.86 11.38
C GLN A 45 15.55 -2.64 11.00
N SER A 46 16.17 -1.67 10.32
CA SER A 46 15.49 -0.47 9.84
C SER A 46 15.53 -0.41 8.32
N ALA A 47 14.39 -0.10 7.72
CA ALA A 47 14.27 0.11 6.28
C ALA A 47 13.54 1.42 6.01
N THR A 48 14.05 2.19 5.04
CA THR A 48 13.43 3.43 4.59
C THR A 48 12.82 3.22 3.21
N HIS A 49 11.58 3.67 3.04
CA HIS A 49 10.88 3.62 1.77
C HIS A 49 10.16 4.95 1.52
N ILE A 50 9.79 5.18 0.27
CA ILE A 50 9.06 6.36 -0.15
C ILE A 50 7.70 5.93 -0.67
N GLN A 51 6.64 6.54 -0.18
CA GLN A 51 5.29 6.28 -0.65
C GLN A 51 4.44 7.55 -0.69
N CYS A 52 3.35 7.47 -1.43
CA CYS A 52 2.34 8.51 -1.47
C CYS A 52 1.28 8.26 -0.40
N ILE A 53 0.96 9.29 0.38
CA ILE A 53 -0.11 9.25 1.39
C ILE A 53 -1.11 10.36 1.06
N THR A 54 -2.38 9.99 1.01
CA THR A 54 -3.50 10.89 0.69
C THR A 54 -4.46 10.97 1.87
N ARG A 55 -5.47 11.86 1.83
CA ARG A 55 -6.47 11.93 2.92
C ARG A 55 -7.38 10.71 2.95
N ASP A 56 -7.56 10.05 1.81
CA ASP A 56 -8.41 8.88 1.67
C ASP A 56 -7.68 7.59 2.07
N ASP A 57 -6.34 7.62 2.10
CA ASP A 57 -5.48 6.53 2.58
C ASP A 57 -4.46 7.03 3.61
N LEU A 58 -4.85 6.94 4.88
CA LEU A 58 -4.09 7.41 6.04
C LEU A 58 -3.26 6.31 6.70
N VAL A 59 -3.24 5.10 6.15
CA VAL A 59 -2.51 3.98 6.75
C VAL A 59 -1.18 3.80 6.01
N PRO A 60 -0.02 3.99 6.68
CA PRO A 60 1.28 3.93 6.02
C PRO A 60 1.75 2.49 5.81
N VAL A 61 0.99 1.71 5.05
CA VAL A 61 1.36 0.37 4.59
C VAL A 61 1.71 0.44 3.11
N SER A 62 2.70 -0.34 2.67
CA SER A 62 3.04 -0.43 1.26
C SER A 62 1.91 -1.11 0.48
N GLU A 63 1.76 -0.77 -0.81
CA GLU A 63 0.74 -1.36 -1.68
C GLU A 63 0.86 -2.89 -1.76
N ASP A 64 2.09 -3.41 -1.83
CA ASP A 64 2.36 -4.86 -1.80
C ASP A 64 1.80 -5.52 -0.54
N ALA A 65 1.94 -4.85 0.62
CA ALA A 65 1.41 -5.35 1.88
C ALA A 65 -0.13 -5.23 1.92
N GLN A 66 -0.73 -4.22 1.30
CA GLN A 66 -2.19 -4.09 1.21
C GLN A 66 -2.83 -5.19 0.34
N GLN A 67 -2.12 -5.74 -0.64
CA GLN A 67 -2.64 -6.85 -1.46
C GLN A 67 -2.72 -8.18 -0.69
N GLU A 68 -1.84 -8.37 0.28
CA GLU A 68 -1.74 -9.60 1.08
C GLU A 68 -2.42 -9.48 2.46
N CYS A 69 -2.75 -8.26 2.88
CA CYS A 69 -3.29 -7.95 4.19
C CYS A 69 -4.59 -7.15 4.13
N GLU A 70 -5.60 -7.62 4.85
CA GLU A 70 -6.85 -6.91 5.08
C GLU A 70 -6.68 -5.87 6.19
N VAL A 71 -6.94 -4.60 5.87
CA VAL A 71 -6.91 -3.49 6.84
C VAL A 71 -8.34 -3.16 7.26
N ASN A 72 -8.61 -3.26 8.55
CA ASN A 72 -9.94 -3.10 9.15
C ASN A 72 -9.90 -2.21 10.39
N ASP A 73 -11.08 -1.87 10.92
CA ASP A 73 -11.23 -1.10 12.17
C ASP A 73 -10.46 0.24 12.17
N ILE A 74 -10.42 0.93 11.04
CA ILE A 74 -9.78 2.26 10.95
C ILE A 74 -10.56 3.25 11.81
N LYS A 75 -9.86 3.88 12.75
CA LYS A 75 -10.39 4.91 13.65
C LYS A 75 -9.51 6.14 13.63
N ILE A 76 -10.16 7.29 13.58
CA ILE A 76 -9.52 8.60 13.57
C ILE A 76 -9.93 9.33 14.84
N GLU A 77 -8.94 9.65 15.67
CA GLU A 77 -9.11 10.38 16.92
C GLU A 77 -8.13 11.57 16.94
N GLY A 78 -8.61 12.72 16.44
CA GLY A 78 -7.77 13.90 16.25
C GLY A 78 -6.65 13.60 15.25
N ASP A 79 -5.41 13.82 15.70
CA ASP A 79 -4.21 13.61 14.88
C ASP A 79 -3.78 12.15 14.76
N THR A 80 -4.45 11.23 15.45
CA THR A 80 -4.05 9.82 15.52
C THR A 80 -5.02 8.94 14.75
N VAL A 81 -4.46 8.12 13.85
CA VAL A 81 -5.15 7.08 13.10
C VAL A 81 -4.73 5.73 13.66
N SER A 82 -5.69 4.87 13.96
CA SER A 82 -5.44 3.50 14.43
C SER A 82 -6.19 2.51 13.55
N TRP A 83 -5.61 1.32 13.38
CA TRP A 83 -6.17 0.28 12.51
C TRP A 83 -5.81 -1.11 13.02
N LYS A 84 -6.53 -2.10 12.51
CA LYS A 84 -6.16 -3.52 12.60
C LYS A 84 -5.76 -4.04 11.24
N ILE A 85 -4.84 -4.99 11.23
CA ILE A 85 -4.37 -5.65 10.02
C ILE A 85 -4.43 -7.17 10.21
N ALA A 86 -4.88 -7.88 9.19
CA ALA A 86 -4.90 -9.33 9.13
C ALA A 86 -4.36 -9.80 7.78
N CYS A 87 -3.21 -10.45 7.77
CA CYS A 87 -2.58 -10.98 6.56
C CYS A 87 -2.77 -12.50 6.47
N GLN A 88 -3.10 -12.97 5.27
CA GLN A 88 -3.17 -14.40 4.96
C GLN A 88 -2.01 -14.75 4.03
N GLY A 89 -1.15 -15.70 4.43
CA GLY A 89 -0.01 -16.13 3.62
C GLY A 89 0.34 -17.60 3.84
N GLU A 90 1.10 -18.19 2.91
CA GLU A 90 1.50 -19.61 2.94
C GLU A 90 2.29 -20.00 4.21
N GLY A 91 2.94 -19.03 4.88
CA GLY A 91 3.67 -19.22 6.15
C GLY A 91 2.82 -19.16 7.42
N GLY A 92 1.49 -19.00 7.30
CA GLY A 92 0.54 -18.85 8.39
C GLY A 92 0.01 -17.43 8.55
N GLY A 93 -1.15 -17.29 9.20
CA GLY A 93 -1.82 -16.01 9.37
C GLY A 93 -1.05 -15.05 10.28
N MET A 94 -1.11 -13.76 9.98
CA MET A 94 -0.58 -12.68 10.82
C MET A 94 -1.71 -11.74 11.18
N GLU A 95 -1.75 -11.29 12.43
CA GLU A 95 -2.67 -10.23 12.85
C GLU A 95 -1.93 -9.16 13.64
N GLY A 96 -2.38 -7.92 13.54
CA GLY A 96 -1.76 -6.82 14.26
C GLY A 96 -2.66 -5.61 14.45
N THR A 97 -2.18 -4.70 15.29
CA THR A 97 -2.78 -3.40 15.54
C THR A 97 -1.73 -2.33 15.31
N GLY A 98 -2.10 -1.29 14.56
CA GLY A 98 -1.25 -0.14 14.28
C GLY A 98 -1.86 1.16 14.76
N GLN A 99 -1.00 2.13 15.03
CA GLN A 99 -1.38 3.52 15.21
C GLN A 99 -0.31 4.45 14.62
N VAL A 100 -0.75 5.58 14.07
CA VAL A 100 0.13 6.64 13.57
C VAL A 100 -0.46 7.99 13.97
N THR A 101 0.41 8.90 14.39
CA THR A 101 0.05 10.29 14.68
C THR A 101 0.70 11.20 13.65
N TYR A 102 -0.11 12.02 12.98
CA TYR A 102 0.33 12.99 11.99
C TYR A 102 0.45 14.38 12.61
N ARG A 103 1.50 15.13 12.23
CA ARG A 103 1.74 16.52 12.65
C ARG A 103 2.33 17.31 11.49
N GLY A 104 1.44 17.81 10.64
CA GLY A 104 1.76 18.51 9.40
C GLY A 104 2.56 17.62 8.44
N ASP A 105 3.86 17.87 8.38
CA ASP A 105 4.83 17.20 7.50
C ASP A 105 5.64 16.11 8.23
N SER A 106 5.23 15.71 9.43
CA SER A 106 5.87 14.65 10.22
C SER A 106 4.85 13.61 10.68
N MET A 107 5.30 12.37 10.82
CA MET A 107 4.49 11.29 11.39
C MET A 107 5.33 10.39 12.28
N ASN A 108 4.70 9.84 13.33
CA ASN A 108 5.29 8.78 14.15
C ASN A 108 4.22 7.76 14.47
N GLY A 109 4.58 6.48 14.48
CA GLY A 109 3.63 5.42 14.73
C GLY A 109 4.27 4.15 15.27
N THR A 110 3.42 3.23 15.69
CA THR A 110 3.81 1.90 16.13
C THR A 110 2.83 0.88 15.60
N MET A 111 3.31 -0.33 15.34
CA MET A 111 2.48 -1.47 14.97
C MET A 111 3.00 -2.70 15.70
N ASN A 112 2.09 -3.44 16.33
CA ASN A 112 2.38 -4.71 16.96
C ASN A 112 1.67 -5.80 16.18
N MET A 113 2.42 -6.84 15.80
CA MET A 113 1.92 -7.97 15.03
C MET A 113 2.24 -9.27 15.75
N THR A 114 1.36 -10.25 15.58
CA THR A 114 1.49 -11.61 16.09
C THR A 114 1.36 -12.59 14.94
N ILE A 115 2.33 -13.49 14.81
CA ILE A 115 2.36 -14.53 13.77
C ILE A 115 1.72 -15.80 14.34
N LYS A 116 0.58 -16.23 13.78
CA LYS A 116 -0.34 -17.19 14.39
C LYS A 116 0.04 -18.69 14.41
N PRO A 117 1.09 -19.23 13.76
CA PRO A 117 1.54 -20.58 14.07
C PRO A 117 2.47 -20.65 15.29
N TYR A 118 3.22 -19.58 15.58
CA TYR A 118 4.34 -19.61 16.55
C TYR A 118 4.16 -18.66 17.74
N GLY A 119 3.18 -17.75 17.70
CA GLY A 119 2.95 -16.76 18.76
C GLY A 119 4.04 -15.69 18.88
N SER A 120 4.93 -15.60 17.90
CA SER A 120 6.00 -14.61 17.86
C SER A 120 5.40 -13.22 17.69
N ASN A 121 5.85 -12.29 18.54
CA ASN A 121 5.47 -10.88 18.44
C ASN A 121 6.54 -10.10 17.68
N VAL A 122 6.07 -9.24 16.79
CA VAL A 122 6.89 -8.32 16.00
C VAL A 122 6.40 -6.91 16.30
N LYS A 123 7.32 -6.03 16.68
CA LYS A 123 7.03 -4.64 16.95
C LYS A 123 7.71 -3.78 15.91
N ASN A 124 6.90 -3.02 15.17
CA ASN A 124 7.36 -2.04 14.20
C ASN A 124 7.17 -0.64 14.76
N THR A 125 8.16 0.20 14.59
CA THR A 125 8.07 1.64 14.87
C THR A 125 8.29 2.39 13.57
N PHE A 126 7.40 3.32 13.26
CA PHE A 126 7.46 4.15 12.06
C PHE A 126 7.82 5.58 12.44
N SER A 127 8.73 6.19 11.68
CA SER A 127 8.92 7.64 11.64
C SER A 127 8.89 8.07 10.19
N GLY A 128 8.26 9.22 9.91
CA GLY A 128 8.17 9.69 8.54
C GLY A 128 8.16 11.19 8.42
N ARG A 129 8.60 11.67 7.26
CA ARG A 129 8.61 13.08 6.90
C ARG A 129 8.12 13.26 5.46
N ARG A 130 7.29 14.28 5.25
CA ARG A 130 6.86 14.66 3.91
C ARG A 130 8.01 15.29 3.14
N ILE A 131 8.24 14.77 1.93
CA ILE A 131 9.32 15.21 1.04
C ILE A 131 8.82 15.94 -0.20
N GLY A 132 7.50 15.97 -0.46
CA GLY A 132 6.95 16.73 -1.57
C GLY A 132 5.51 16.39 -1.92
N LYS A 133 5.09 16.79 -3.11
CA LYS A 133 3.82 16.33 -3.71
C LYS A 133 4.01 14.93 -4.29
N CYS A 134 2.91 14.20 -4.42
CA CYS A 134 2.92 12.99 -5.23
C CYS A 134 3.12 13.36 -6.70
N ASP A 135 4.11 12.76 -7.32
CA ASP A 135 4.24 12.77 -8.76
C ASP A 135 3.17 11.80 -9.27
N GLY A 136 2.37 12.20 -10.26
CA GLY A 136 1.22 11.41 -10.77
C GLY A 136 1.58 10.07 -11.45
N THR A 137 2.75 9.53 -11.16
CA THR A 137 3.25 8.22 -11.54
C THR A 137 3.55 7.46 -10.25
N GLU A 138 2.50 6.84 -9.75
CA GLU A 138 2.47 5.78 -8.74
C GLU A 138 3.49 4.68 -9.10
N THR A 139 4.59 4.57 -8.35
CA THR A 139 5.27 3.28 -8.11
C THR A 139 6.21 3.42 -6.93
N ALA A 140 5.90 2.72 -5.84
CA ALA A 140 6.83 2.43 -4.77
C ALA A 140 8.08 1.77 -5.38
N THR A 141 9.19 2.51 -5.42
CA THR A 141 10.49 1.90 -5.71
C THR A 141 11.12 1.55 -4.36
N PRO A 142 11.52 0.29 -4.12
CA PRO A 142 12.36 -0.03 -2.98
C PRO A 142 13.71 0.66 -3.20
N VAL A 143 13.99 1.72 -2.45
CA VAL A 143 15.26 2.44 -2.58
C VAL A 143 16.33 1.63 -1.87
N THR A 144 16.99 0.74 -2.61
CA THR A 144 18.30 0.22 -2.22
C THR A 144 19.28 1.39 -2.20
N SER A 145 19.71 1.76 -1.00
CA SER A 145 20.79 2.70 -0.76
C SER A 145 22.09 2.22 -1.40
N THR A 146 22.60 2.93 -2.41
CA THR A 146 24.04 3.11 -2.64
C THR A 146 24.29 4.42 -3.37
N SER A 147 25.22 5.18 -2.84
CA SER A 147 25.76 6.44 -3.31
C SER A 147 26.58 6.31 -4.60
N ASP A 148 26.60 7.42 -5.32
CA ASP A 148 27.68 7.95 -6.17
C ASP A 148 27.64 7.85 -7.70
N SER A 149 27.67 9.06 -8.25
CA SER A 149 28.03 9.61 -9.56
C SER A 149 28.70 8.75 -10.66
N SER A 150 28.11 8.92 -11.86
CA SER A 150 28.72 8.99 -13.21
C SER A 150 29.30 7.73 -13.88
N ALA A 151 28.56 7.20 -14.84
CA ALA A 151 28.97 6.75 -16.19
C ALA A 151 27.73 6.06 -16.78
N GLY A 152 27.15 6.53 -17.88
CA GLY A 152 27.60 6.11 -19.21
C GLY A 152 26.79 4.87 -19.63
N ASP A 153 26.04 5.02 -20.72
CA ASP A 153 25.24 4.02 -21.43
C ASP A 153 25.75 2.57 -21.36
N VAL A 154 24.81 1.65 -21.68
CA VAL A 154 24.97 0.22 -22.00
C VAL A 154 24.52 -0.68 -20.85
N LEU A 155 23.21 -0.91 -20.72
CA LEU A 155 22.57 -2.21 -20.41
C LEU A 155 21.05 -2.09 -20.69
N ALA A 156 20.67 -1.93 -21.97
CA ALA A 156 19.27 -1.94 -22.40
C ALA A 156 19.02 -2.88 -23.59
N ASP A 157 19.89 -3.87 -23.81
CA ASP A 157 19.81 -4.77 -24.97
C ASP A 157 19.35 -6.21 -24.65
N ASP A 158 19.50 -6.71 -23.41
CA ASP A 158 19.29 -8.16 -23.16
C ASP A 158 17.85 -8.60 -22.84
N ALA A 159 16.91 -7.67 -22.62
CA ALA A 159 15.53 -8.03 -22.25
C ALA A 159 14.57 -8.25 -23.45
N ARG A 160 15.03 -8.04 -24.70
CA ARG A 160 14.16 -8.16 -25.89
C ARG A 160 14.21 -9.51 -26.59
N ASP A 161 15.15 -10.40 -26.23
CA ASP A 161 15.38 -11.63 -27.00
C ASP A 161 14.50 -12.81 -26.54
N VAL A 162 14.18 -12.90 -25.24
CA VAL A 162 13.40 -14.04 -24.69
C VAL A 162 11.93 -14.03 -25.15
N GLY A 163 11.34 -12.85 -25.33
CA GLY A 163 9.92 -12.72 -25.73
C GLY A 163 9.63 -13.14 -27.17
N LYS A 164 10.65 -13.19 -28.04
CA LYS A 164 10.48 -13.52 -29.46
C LYS A 164 10.51 -15.04 -29.69
N ALA A 165 11.30 -15.78 -28.91
CA ALA A 165 11.41 -17.23 -29.01
C ALA A 165 10.10 -17.96 -28.61
N ALA A 166 9.42 -17.52 -27.56
CA ALA A 166 8.18 -18.17 -27.11
C ALA A 166 6.99 -18.01 -28.09
N LYS A 167 7.02 -16.96 -28.93
CA LYS A 167 5.91 -16.64 -29.85
C LYS A 167 5.97 -17.45 -31.16
N ASP A 168 7.15 -17.92 -31.54
CA ASP A 168 7.35 -18.65 -32.80
C ASP A 168 7.09 -20.17 -32.65
N GLU A 169 7.28 -20.75 -31.47
CA GLU A 169 6.98 -22.17 -31.24
C GLU A 169 5.48 -22.48 -31.26
N THR A 170 4.64 -21.56 -30.75
CA THR A 170 3.18 -21.79 -30.69
C THR A 170 2.52 -21.69 -32.09
N LYS A 171 3.09 -20.92 -33.02
CA LYS A 171 2.53 -20.77 -34.37
C LYS A 171 2.80 -21.97 -35.27
N ASN A 172 3.97 -22.60 -35.16
CA ASN A 172 4.30 -23.74 -36.01
C ASN A 172 3.52 -25.01 -35.62
N SER A 173 3.30 -25.27 -34.33
CA SER A 173 2.56 -26.46 -33.90
C SER A 173 1.11 -26.49 -34.38
N VAL A 174 0.43 -25.33 -34.43
CA VAL A 174 -0.97 -25.23 -34.85
C VAL A 174 -1.12 -25.34 -36.37
N ILE A 175 -0.13 -24.87 -37.14
CA ILE A 175 -0.17 -24.92 -38.62
C ILE A 175 0.03 -26.34 -39.13
N ASP A 176 0.88 -27.15 -38.49
CA ASP A 176 1.14 -28.52 -38.94
C ASP A 176 -0.03 -29.47 -38.66
N GLU A 177 -0.77 -29.29 -37.55
CA GLU A 177 -1.97 -30.08 -37.25
C GLU A 177 -3.12 -29.80 -38.25
N VAL A 178 -3.31 -28.53 -38.64
CA VAL A 178 -4.31 -28.14 -39.65
C VAL A 178 -3.95 -28.69 -41.03
N ARG A 179 -2.65 -28.73 -41.37
CA ARG A 179 -2.18 -29.23 -42.68
C ARG A 179 -2.33 -30.74 -42.82
N GLU A 180 -2.09 -31.50 -41.74
CA GLU A 180 -2.34 -32.95 -41.68
C GLU A 180 -3.85 -33.26 -41.84
N GLY A 181 -4.71 -32.54 -41.10
CA GLY A 181 -6.17 -32.72 -41.16
C GLY A 181 -6.76 -32.44 -42.54
N VAL A 182 -6.30 -31.39 -43.23
CA VAL A 182 -6.76 -31.05 -44.59
C VAL A 182 -6.29 -32.08 -45.62
N ARG A 183 -5.04 -32.59 -45.53
CA ARG A 183 -4.55 -33.66 -46.43
C ARG A 183 -5.29 -34.98 -46.24
N GLY A 184 -5.64 -35.34 -45.01
CA GLY A 184 -6.45 -36.53 -44.73
C GLY A 184 -7.86 -36.42 -45.34
N THR A 185 -8.47 -35.25 -45.22
CA THR A 185 -9.83 -34.98 -45.74
C THR A 185 -9.87 -34.99 -47.27
N ILE A 186 -8.88 -34.40 -47.95
CA ILE A 186 -8.82 -34.39 -49.43
C ILE A 186 -8.57 -35.80 -49.99
N ARG A 187 -7.79 -36.64 -49.32
CA ARG A 187 -7.52 -38.02 -49.77
C ARG A 187 -8.74 -38.94 -49.64
N GLY A 188 -9.65 -38.65 -48.71
CA GLY A 188 -10.93 -39.34 -48.56
C GLY A 188 -11.99 -38.92 -49.58
N LEU A 189 -11.80 -37.78 -50.26
CA LEU A 189 -12.73 -37.23 -51.26
C LEU A 189 -12.47 -37.72 -52.70
N PHE A 190 -11.32 -38.36 -52.96
CA PHE A 190 -10.93 -38.86 -54.30
C PHE A 190 -10.76 -40.40 -54.34
N LYS A 191 -11.53 -41.14 -53.55
CA LYS A 191 -11.61 -42.60 -53.60
C LYS A 191 -13.06 -43.05 -53.75
#